data_AF-A0A4U5NU00-F1
#
_entry.id   AF-A0A4U5NU00-F1
#
_cell.length_a   1.000
_cell.length_b   1.000
_cell.length_c   1.000
_cell.angle_alpha   90.00
_cell.angle_beta   90.00
_cell.angle_gamma   90.00
#
_symmetry.space_group_name_H-M   'P 1'
#
loop_
_entity.id
_entity.type
_entity.pdbx_description
1 polymer ?
#
loop_
_entity_poly.entity_id
_entity_poly.type
_entity_poly.pdbx_seq_one_letter_code
_entity_poly.pdbx_strand_id
1 'polypeptide(L)'
;MFAVRIYFVLNLLGRQTLDTDRFHESRSPLTLYIPIFSITEFIFHMGWLKVAESLLNPFGADDENFAVSMIIDRNLKVRFMLTEAF
;
A
#
# COMPACT_ATOMS: atom_id res chain seq x y z
N MET A 1 -5.28 10.14 2.84
CA MET A 1 -4.61 10.13 1.51
C MET A 1 -3.77 11.38 1.22
N PHE A 2 -4.29 12.60 1.41
CA PHE A 2 -3.57 13.84 1.06
C PHE A 2 -2.25 14.04 1.82
N ALA A 3 -2.24 13.78 3.13
CA ALA A 3 -1.04 13.93 3.97
C ALA A 3 0.13 13.03 3.52
N VAL A 4 -0.13 11.77 3.21
CA VAL A 4 0.90 10.82 2.73
C VAL A 4 1.46 11.26 1.37
N ARG A 5 0.59 11.71 0.46
CA ARG A 5 0.99 12.19 -0.87
C ARG A 5 1.87 13.44 -0.76
N ILE A 6 1.52 14.39 0.10
CA ILE A 6 2.33 15.60 0.34
C ILE A 6 3.65 15.26 1.02
N TYR A 7 3.64 14.40 2.04
CA TYR A 7 4.86 13.94 2.70
C TYR A 7 5.87 13.38 1.70
N PHE A 8 5.40 12.60 0.72
CA PHE A 8 6.27 12.06 -0.34
C PHE A 8 6.75 13.09 -1.35
N VAL A 9 5.90 14.02 -1.78
CA VAL A 9 6.33 15.11 -2.68
C VAL A 9 7.42 15.96 -2.00
N LEU A 10 7.24 16.27 -0.72
CA LEU A 10 8.24 17.03 0.06
C LEU A 10 9.53 16.24 0.25
N ASN A 11 9.45 14.93 0.57
CA ASN A 11 10.65 14.08 0.70
C ASN A 11 11.38 13.87 -0.63
N LEU A 12 10.64 13.78 -1.75
CA LEU A 12 11.23 13.63 -3.08
C LEU A 12 12.01 14.87 -3.50
N LEU A 13 11.52 16.07 -3.16
CA LEU A 13 12.20 17.33 -3.44
C LEU A 13 13.34 17.59 -2.44
N GLY A 14 13.16 17.26 -1.16
CA GLY A 14 14.13 17.54 -0.10
C GLY A 14 15.33 16.59 -0.05
N ARG A 15 15.22 15.36 -0.59
CA ARG A 15 16.30 14.36 -0.57
C ARG A 15 17.02 14.21 -1.91
N GLN A 16 16.86 15.19 -2.81
CA GLN A 16 17.64 15.23 -4.04
C GLN A 16 19.11 15.46 -3.71
N THR A 17 19.99 14.63 -4.27
CA THR A 17 21.43 14.84 -4.18
C THR A 17 21.80 16.01 -5.09
N LEU A 18 22.02 17.18 -4.51
CA LEU A 18 22.50 18.35 -5.22
C LEU A 18 23.99 18.15 -5.53
N ASP A 19 24.30 17.92 -6.80
CA ASP A 19 25.69 17.88 -7.26
C ASP A 19 26.14 19.32 -7.50
N THR A 20 26.86 19.88 -6.55
CA THR A 20 27.36 21.26 -6.61
C THR A 20 28.76 21.27 -6.01
N ASP A 21 29.73 21.75 -6.80
CA ASP A 21 31.17 21.81 -6.46
C ASP A 21 31.48 22.52 -5.12
N ARG A 22 30.51 23.25 -4.55
CA ARG A 22 30.62 23.99 -3.28
C ARG A 22 30.44 23.15 -2.01
N PHE A 23 29.99 21.89 -2.11
CA PHE A 23 29.62 21.05 -0.94
C PHE A 23 30.46 19.77 -0.81
N HIS A 24 31.69 19.77 -1.35
CA HIS A 24 32.59 18.62 -1.30
C HIS A 24 32.93 18.15 0.13
N GLU A 25 32.94 19.06 1.12
CA GLU A 25 33.20 18.71 2.54
C GLU A 25 31.97 18.18 3.29
N SER A 26 30.75 18.45 2.79
CA SER A 26 29.51 17.97 3.41
C SER A 26 28.89 16.79 2.65
N ARG A 27 29.60 16.19 1.70
CA ARG A 27 29.20 14.92 1.09
C ARG A 27 29.27 13.85 2.17
N SER A 28 28.10 13.41 2.64
CA SER A 28 28.01 12.13 3.34
C SER A 28 28.61 11.06 2.42
N PRO A 29 29.47 10.15 2.94
CA PRO A 29 30.14 9.12 2.12
C PRO A 29 29.14 8.17 1.44
N LEU A 30 27.87 8.25 1.85
CA LEU A 30 26.75 7.52 1.31
C LEU A 30 25.98 8.36 0.27
N THR A 31 26.69 8.94 -0.71
CA THR A 31 26.02 9.51 -1.90
C THR A 31 25.60 8.36 -2.81
N LEU A 32 24.54 7.66 -2.41
CA LEU A 32 23.95 6.58 -3.18
C LEU A 32 23.12 7.23 -4.30
N TYR A 33 23.54 7.05 -5.56
CA TYR A 33 22.85 7.58 -6.76
C TYR A 33 21.37 7.22 -6.79
N ILE A 34 21.03 6.08 -6.19
CA ILE A 34 19.66 5.63 -5.95
C ILE A 34 19.36 5.76 -4.45
N PRO A 35 18.34 6.52 -4.03
CA PRO A 35 18.05 6.74 -2.61
C PRO A 35 17.32 5.54 -2.00
N ILE A 36 18.03 4.43 -1.76
CA ILE A 36 17.48 3.16 -1.27
C ILE A 36 16.66 3.33 0.03
N PHE A 37 17.17 4.10 1.00
CA PHE A 37 16.45 4.32 2.26
C PHE A 37 15.13 5.06 2.07
N SER A 38 15.07 6.04 1.16
CA SER A 38 13.83 6.75 0.84
C SER A 38 12.83 5.87 0.10
N ILE A 39 13.30 4.93 -0.73
CA ILE A 39 12.45 3.95 -1.41
C ILE A 39 11.86 2.97 -0.40
N THR A 40 12.65 2.47 0.55
CA THR A 40 12.16 1.58 1.62
C THR A 40 11.14 2.30 2.50
N GLU A 41 11.41 3.56 2.86
CA GLU A 41 10.47 4.41 3.60
C GLU A 41 9.17 4.62 2.80
N PHE A 42 9.27 4.77 1.47
CA PHE A 42 8.12 4.86 0.57
C PHE A 42 7.25 3.62 0.59
N ILE A 43 7.86 2.45 0.38
CA ILE A 43 7.16 1.17 0.36
C ILE A 43 6.44 0.94 1.69
N PHE A 44 7.06 1.28 2.83
CA PHE A 44 6.47 1.08 4.13
C PHE A 44 5.21 1.94 4.36
N HIS A 45 5.27 3.25 4.14
CA HIS A 45 4.13 4.13 4.41
C HIS A 45 3.02 3.99 3.36
N MET A 46 3.36 3.79 2.08
CA MET A 46 2.35 3.54 1.04
C MET A 46 1.72 2.17 1.21
N GLY A 47 2.51 1.14 1.55
CA GLY A 47 2.02 -0.20 1.86
C GLY A 47 1.04 -0.18 3.03
N TRP A 48 1.39 0.49 4.13
CA TRP A 48 0.49 0.62 5.27
C TRP A 48 -0.80 1.37 4.93
N LEU A 49 -0.72 2.46 4.16
CA LEU A 49 -1.91 3.17 3.69
C LEU A 49 -2.80 2.29 2.81
N LYS A 50 -2.19 1.48 1.92
CA LYS A 50 -2.91 0.59 1.01
C LYS A 50 -3.62 -0.55 1.73
N VAL A 51 -3.00 -1.14 2.75
CA VAL A 51 -3.64 -2.15 3.61
C VAL A 51 -4.85 -1.54 4.35
N ALA A 52 -4.72 -0.31 4.85
CA ALA A 52 -5.85 0.36 5.49
C ALA A 52 -6.98 0.69 4.49
N GLU A 53 -6.63 0.99 3.23
CA GLU A 53 -7.58 1.23 2.15
C GLU A 53 -8.36 -0.05 1.77
N SER A 54 -7.68 -1.20 1.64
CA SER A 54 -8.37 -2.46 1.31
C SER A 54 -9.28 -2.96 2.44
N LEU A 55 -8.95 -2.66 3.69
CA LEU A 55 -9.80 -2.99 4.84
C LEU A 55 -10.95 -1.99 5.07
N LEU A 56 -10.96 -0.83 4.41
CA LEU A 56 -12.00 0.18 4.61
C LEU A 56 -13.36 -0.28 4.08
N ASN A 57 -13.37 -1.00 2.96
CA ASN A 57 -14.58 -1.60 2.39
C ASN A 57 -14.34 -3.05 1.96
N PRO A 58 -14.35 -4.01 2.90
CA PRO A 58 -14.01 -5.41 2.64
C PRO A 58 -15.09 -6.19 1.89
N PHE A 59 -16.21 -5.54 1.53
CA PHE A 59 -17.34 -6.13 0.80
C PHE A 59 -17.47 -5.60 -0.63
N GLY A 60 -16.45 -4.91 -1.13
CA GLY A 60 -16.39 -4.46 -2.52
C GLY A 60 -16.17 -5.61 -3.52
N ALA A 61 -15.88 -5.24 -4.77
CA ALA A 61 -15.62 -6.19 -5.85
C ALA A 61 -14.13 -6.44 -6.12
N ASP A 62 -13.24 -5.75 -5.41
CA ASP A 62 -11.78 -5.96 -5.54
C ASP A 62 -11.36 -7.35 -5.07
N ASP A 63 -10.27 -7.87 -5.63
CA ASP A 63 -9.76 -9.22 -5.39
C ASP A 63 -9.39 -9.49 -3.91
N GLU A 64 -9.09 -8.46 -3.14
CA GLU A 64 -8.78 -8.53 -1.71
C GLU A 64 -10.02 -8.65 -0.82
N ASN A 65 -11.22 -8.43 -1.37
CA ASN A 65 -12.48 -8.41 -0.63
C ASN A 65 -13.02 -9.83 -0.38
N PHE A 66 -13.95 -9.93 0.57
CA PHE A 66 -14.63 -11.20 0.83
C PHE A 66 -15.48 -11.62 -0.37
N ALA A 67 -15.37 -12.89 -0.77
CA ALA A 67 -16.21 -13.52 -1.79
C ALA A 67 -17.63 -13.81 -1.25
N VAL A 68 -18.36 -12.75 -0.86
CA VAL A 68 -19.68 -12.85 -0.21
C VAL A 68 -20.70 -13.56 -1.11
N SER A 69 -20.67 -13.31 -2.43
CA SER A 69 -21.53 -14.00 -3.41
C SER A 69 -21.36 -15.51 -3.34
N MET A 70 -20.12 -16.00 -3.35
CA MET A 70 -19.80 -17.42 -3.23
C MET A 70 -20.29 -18.01 -1.89
N ILE A 71 -20.14 -17.26 -0.79
CA ILE A 71 -20.59 -17.69 0.53
C ILE A 71 -22.12 -17.80 0.56
N ILE A 72 -22.83 -16.84 -0.02
CA ILE A 72 -24.29 -16.85 -0.12
C ILE A 72 -24.77 -18.05 -0.95
N ASP A 73 -24.20 -18.26 -2.14
CA ASP A 73 -24.57 -19.37 -3.02
C ASP A 73 -24.34 -20.73 -2.33
N ARG A 74 -23.21 -20.87 -1.63
CA ARG A 74 -22.90 -22.08 -0.86
C ARG A 74 -23.91 -22.32 0.25
N ASN A 75 -24.25 -21.29 1.03
CA ASN A 75 -25.18 -21.40 2.14
C ASN A 75 -26.59 -21.75 1.66
N LEU A 76 -27.03 -21.13 0.55
CA LEU A 76 -28.32 -21.42 -0.06
C LEU A 76 -28.39 -22.87 -0.54
N LYS A 77 -27.35 -23.34 -1.23
CA LYS A 77 -27.27 -24.73 -1.71
C LYS A 77 -27.30 -25.75 -0.57
N VAL A 78 -26.54 -25.54 0.49
CA VAL A 78 -26.51 -26.43 1.67
C VAL A 78 -27.88 -26.49 2.34
N ARG A 79 -28.55 -25.34 2.48
CA ARG A 79 -29.90 -25.29 3.05
C ARG A 79 -30.91 -26.08 2.22
N PHE A 80 -30.93 -25.90 0.90
CA PHE A 80 -31.81 -26.68 0.03
C PHE A 80 -31.51 -28.18 0.11
N MET A 81 -30.25 -28.59 0.07
CA MET A 81 -29.89 -30.01 0.20
C MET A 81 -30.34 -30.63 1.53
N LEU A 82 -30.31 -29.86 2.62
CA LEU A 82 -30.82 -30.32 3.91
C LEU A 82 -32.34 -30.46 3.90
N THR A 83 -33.08 -29.49 3.35
CA THR A 83 -34.55 -29.56 3.28
C THR A 83 -35.05 -30.71 2.40
N GLU A 84 -34.36 -31.02 1.30
CA GLU A 84 -34.70 -32.15 0.41
C GLU A 84 -34.32 -33.52 1.01
N ALA A 85 -33.46 -33.55 2.03
CA ALA A 85 -32.99 -34.78 2.66
C ALA A 85 -33.85 -35.23 3.86
N PHE A 86 -34.80 -34.40 4.31
CA PHE A 86 -35.77 -34.69 5.39
C PHE A 86 -37.18 -34.80 4.82
#